data_AF-A0A2H0NEU9-F1
#
_entry.id   AF-A0A2H0NEU9-F1
#
_cell.length_a   1.000
_cell.length_b   1.000
_cell.length_c   1.000
_cell.angle_alpha   90.00
_cell.angle_beta   90.00
_cell.angle_gamma   90.00
#
_symmetry.space_group_name_H-M   'P 1'
#
loop_
_entity.id
_entity.type
_entity.pdbx_description
1 polymer ?
#
loop_
_entity_poly.entity_id
_entity_poly.type
_entity_poly.pdbx_seq_one_letter_code
_entity_poly.pdbx_strand_id
1 'polypeptide(L)' 'KFSEKHANFIVNLGGAAAQDVKKLINLAKKSVKNKFKVKLEEEIQYLDH' A
#
# COMPACT_ATOMS: atom_id res chain seq x y z
N LYS A 1 -7.06 4.69 1.02
CA LYS A 1 -7.83 4.14 -0.13
C LYS A 1 -6.88 3.98 -1.33
N PHE A 2 -7.04 2.97 -2.19
CA PHE A 2 -6.30 2.92 -3.47
C PHE A 2 -6.89 3.93 -4.46
N SER A 3 -6.05 4.63 -5.22
CA SER A 3 -6.50 5.56 -6.25
C SER A 3 -7.23 4.83 -7.38
N GLU A 4 -8.37 5.38 -7.80
CA GLU A 4 -9.15 4.86 -8.93
C GLU A 4 -8.47 5.15 -10.28
N LYS A 5 -7.57 6.14 -10.34
CA LYS A 5 -6.79 6.46 -11.53
C LYS A 5 -5.56 5.55 -11.68
N HIS A 6 -4.91 5.21 -10.57
CA HIS A 6 -3.68 4.43 -10.55
C HIS A 6 -3.57 3.60 -9.27
N ALA A 7 -3.70 2.28 -9.38
CA ALA A 7 -3.79 1.38 -8.21
C ALA A 7 -2.57 1.40 -7.27
N ASN A 8 -1.39 1.78 -7.76
CA ASN A 8 -0.16 1.85 -6.95
C ASN A 8 -0.13 3.06 -6.00
N PHE A 9 -1.04 4.02 -6.16
CA PHE A 9 -1.12 5.18 -5.30
C PHE A 9 -2.13 4.95 -4.18
N ILE A 10 -1.71 5.21 -2.95
CA ILE A 10 -2.60 5.26 -1.79
C ILE A 10 -2.92 6.73 -1.51
N VAL A 11 -4.20 7.07 -1.56
CA VAL A 11 -4.70 8.42 -1.29
C VAL A 11 -5.14 8.50 0.16
N ASN A 12 -4.63 9.52 0.86
CA ASN A 12 -5.12 9.93 2.17
C ASN A 12 -6.29 10.90 1.97
N LEU A 13 -7.48 10.53 2.43
CA LEU A 13 -8.69 11.36 2.35
C LEU A 13 -8.88 12.24 3.59
N GLY A 14 -7.84 12.36 4.43
CA GLY A 14 -7.85 13.04 5.72
C GLY A 14 -7.75 12.04 6.88
N GLY A 15 -6.93 12.37 7.89
CA GLY A 15 -6.85 11.64 9.17
C GLY A 15 -6.21 10.26 9.14
N ALA A 16 -5.77 9.73 7.98
CA ALA A 16 -5.12 8.42 7.95
C ALA A 16 -3.73 8.48 8.60
N ALA A 17 -3.47 7.56 9.55
CA ALA A 17 -2.17 7.42 10.17
C ALA A 17 -1.23 6.59 9.28
N ALA A 18 0.08 6.69 9.52
CA ALA A 18 1.09 5.89 8.80
C ALA A 18 0.81 4.37 8.91
N GLN A 19 0.28 3.91 10.04
CA GLN A 19 -0.15 2.53 10.24
C GLN A 19 -1.27 2.10 9.28
N ASP A 20 -2.18 2.99 8.91
CA ASP A 20 -3.28 2.68 8.01
C ASP A 20 -2.79 2.53 6.56
N VAL A 21 -1.81 3.34 6.18
CA VAL A 21 -1.09 3.20 4.91
C VAL A 21 -0.33 1.87 4.87
N LYS A 22 0.45 1.55 5.92
CA LYS A 22 1.16 0.25 6.04
C LYS A 22 0.20 -0.94 5.92
N LYS A 23 -0.99 -0.89 6.53
CA LYS A 23 -2.02 -1.95 6.40
C LYS A 23 -2.51 -2.13 4.96
N LEU A 24 -2.77 -1.04 4.24
CA LEU A 24 -3.21 -1.09 2.84
C LEU A 24 -2.11 -1.66 1.93
N ILE A 25 -0.86 -1.27 2.12
CA ILE A 25 0.27 -1.81 1.36
C ILE A 25 0.35 -3.33 1.57
N ASN A 26 0.29 -3.80 2.81
CA ASN A 26 0.33 -5.23 3.13
C ASN A 26 -0.83 -6.01 2.49
N LEU A 27 -2.04 -5.43 2.47
CA LEU A 27 -3.19 -6.02 1.81
C LEU A 27 -2.95 -6.19 0.30
N ALA A 28 -2.43 -5.16 -0.37
CA ALA A 28 -2.09 -5.23 -1.80
C ALA A 28 -1.04 -6.31 -2.07
N LYS A 29 0.07 -6.30 -1.32
CA LYS A 29 1.16 -7.28 -1.44
C LYS A 29 0.67 -8.71 -1.28
N LYS A 30 -0.15 -8.98 -0.25
CA LYS A 30 -0.73 -10.30 0.00
C LYS A 30 -1.65 -10.73 -1.15
N SER A 31 -2.49 -9.82 -1.63
CA SER A 31 -3.44 -10.11 -2.72
C SER A 31 -2.73 -10.46 -4.02
N VAL A 32 -1.69 -9.71 -4.38
CA VAL A 32 -0.89 -9.95 -5.59
C VAL A 32 -0.09 -11.23 -5.46
N LYS A 33 0.55 -11.47 -4.31
CA LYS A 33 1.27 -12.73 -4.06
C LYS A 33 0.35 -13.94 -4.16
N ASN A 34 -0.87 -13.86 -3.62
CA ASN A 34 -1.78 -15.01 -3.64
C ASN A 34 -2.28 -15.32 -5.05
N LYS A 35 -2.68 -14.29 -5.81
CA LYS A 35 -3.30 -14.41 -7.13
C LYS A 35 -2.29 -14.67 -8.25
N PHE A 36 -1.14 -14.02 -8.20
CA PHE A 36 -0.17 -14.02 -9.31
C PHE A 36 1.15 -14.70 -8.94
N LYS A 37 1.34 -15.09 -7.66
CA LYS A 37 2.60 -15.66 -7.14
C LYS A 37 3.81 -14.71 -7.27
N VAL A 38 3.56 -13.43 -7.50
CA VAL A 38 4.58 -12.36 -7.59
C VAL A 38 4.72 -11.66 -6.24
N LYS A 39 5.96 -11.35 -5.84
CA LYS A 39 6.26 -10.54 -4.66
C LYS A 39 6.46 -9.09 -5.11
N LEU A 40 5.66 -8.18 -4.57
CA LEU A 40 5.81 -6.74 -4.82
C LEU A 40 6.83 -6.12 -3.87
N GLU A 41 7.61 -5.19 -4.40
CA GLU A 41 8.54 -4.34 -3.64
C GLU A 41 7.94 -2.94 -3.49
N GLU A 42 8.30 -2.25 -2.40
CA GLU A 42 7.84 -0.88 -2.14
C GLU A 42 8.90 0.11 -2.66
N GLU A 43 8.47 1.19 -3.30
CA GLU A 43 9.34 2.31 -3.72
C GLU A 43 9.48 3.39 -2.63
N ILE A 44 8.68 3.30 -1.57
CA ILE A 44 8.64 4.30 -0.50
C ILE A 44 9.67 4.02 0.60
N GLN A 45 10.12 5.08 1.27
CA GLN A 45 10.98 5.00 2.45
C GLN A 45 10.18 5.28 3.72
N TYR A 46 10.38 4.46 4.75
CA TYR A 46 9.86 4.74 6.08
C TYR A 46 10.87 5.59 6.85
N LEU A 47 10.41 6.74 7.34
CA LEU A 47 11.16 7.57 8.28
C LEU A 47 10.55 7.32 9.65
N ASP A 48 11.17 6.41 10.42
CA ASP A 48 10.84 6.23 11.83
C ASP A 48 11.82 7.09 12.65
N HIS A 49 11.30 7.83 13.64
CA HIS A 49 12.06 8.67 14.58
C HIS A 49 11.77 8.17 16.00
#